data_AF-A0A2J6SG95-F1
#
_entry.id   AF-A0A2J6SG95-F1
#
_cell.length_a   1.000
_cell.length_b   1.000
_cell.length_c   1.000
_cell.angle_alpha   90.00
_cell.angle_beta   90.00
_cell.angle_gamma   90.00
#
_symmetry.space_group_name_H-M   'P 1'
#
loop_
_entity.id
_entity.type
_entity.pdbx_description
1 polymer ?
#
loop_
_entity_poly.entity_id
_entity_poly.type
_entity_poly.pdbx_seq_one_letter_code
_entity_poly.pdbx_strand_id
1 'polypeptide(L)'
;MPSATGASWEKYKKEFADDEIEEKKITPLSDEDIQVLKTYGAAPYAAALKKLEQQIKEKQQSVNEKIGVKESDTGLAPPHLWDVAADRQRMSEEQPLQVARCTKIIQDEKDTEKSKYVINVKQIAKFVVNLGERVSPTDIEEGMRVGVDRNKYQILLPLPPKIDASVTMMTVEEKPDVTYGDVGGCKEQVEKLREVVEMPLLSPERFVNLGIDPPKGALLYGPPGTGKTLCARAVANRTDATFIRVIGSELVQKYVGEGARMVRELFEMARTKKACIIFFDEIDAIGGARFDDGAGGDNEVQRTMLELITQLDGFDARGNIKVMFATNRPSTLDPALMRPGRIDRKIEFSLPDLEGRANILRIHAKSMSVERDIRWELISRLCPNSTGAELRSVCTEAGMFAIRARRKVATEKDFLSAVDKVIKGNLKFNSTATYMQYN
;
A
#
# COMPACT_ATOMS: atom_id res chain seq x y z
N MET A 1 -31.80 -68.58 56.38
CA MET A 1 -30.83 -69.59 56.90
C MET A 1 -30.65 -70.65 55.83
N PRO A 2 -29.47 -71.26 55.63
CA PRO A 2 -28.15 -71.11 56.29
C PRO A 2 -27.11 -70.53 55.28
N SER A 3 -25.84 -70.21 55.55
CA SER A 3 -25.00 -70.03 56.73
C SER A 3 -23.71 -69.36 56.22
N ALA A 4 -23.22 -68.35 56.94
CA ALA A 4 -21.91 -67.78 56.71
C ALA A 4 -20.81 -68.77 57.12
N THR A 5 -19.82 -68.98 56.25
CA THR A 5 -18.46 -69.42 56.65
C THR A 5 -17.47 -68.61 55.84
N GLY A 6 -16.92 -67.58 56.48
CA GLY A 6 -15.73 -66.89 55.99
C GLY A 6 -14.54 -67.85 56.03
N ALA A 7 -13.73 -67.80 54.98
CA ALA A 7 -12.36 -68.30 55.01
C ALA A 7 -11.50 -67.37 54.15
N SER A 8 -10.92 -66.40 54.86
CA SER A 8 -9.61 -65.77 54.68
C SER A 8 -9.03 -65.62 53.25
N TRP A 9 -8.99 -64.36 52.86
CA TRP A 9 -8.20 -63.75 51.78
C TRP A 9 -6.67 -63.79 51.99
N GLU A 10 -6.10 -64.65 52.85
CA GLU A 10 -4.68 -64.54 53.27
C GLU A 10 -3.75 -65.68 52.79
N LYS A 11 -4.15 -66.52 51.82
CA LYS A 11 -3.26 -67.59 51.33
C LYS A 11 -3.13 -67.74 49.81
N TYR A 12 -3.35 -66.68 49.06
CA TYR A 12 -2.89 -66.66 47.66
C TYR A 12 -1.76 -65.64 47.48
N LYS A 13 -0.55 -66.06 47.85
CA LYS A 13 0.68 -65.44 47.34
C LYS A 13 0.78 -65.82 45.87
N LYS A 14 0.51 -64.86 44.99
CA LYS A 14 0.84 -64.99 43.58
C LYS A 14 2.37 -64.95 43.49
N GLU A 15 2.98 -66.10 43.26
CA GLU A 15 4.40 -66.16 42.91
C GLU A 15 4.58 -65.36 41.61
N PHE A 16 5.37 -64.30 41.69
CA PHE A 16 5.90 -63.63 40.53
C PHE A 16 6.86 -64.62 39.87
N ALA A 17 6.36 -65.38 38.90
CA ALA A 17 7.23 -65.87 37.84
C ALA A 17 7.64 -64.63 37.05
N ASP A 18 8.93 -64.33 37.03
CA ASP A 18 9.55 -63.44 36.06
C ASP A 18 9.30 -64.03 34.66
N ASP A 19 8.11 -63.79 34.12
CA ASP A 19 7.88 -63.91 32.69
C ASP A 19 8.61 -62.71 32.08
N GLU A 20 9.85 -62.94 31.68
CA GLU A 20 10.55 -62.14 30.68
C GLU A 20 9.53 -61.79 29.59
N ILE A 21 9.06 -60.54 29.58
CA ILE A 21 8.32 -60.02 28.44
C ILE A 21 9.36 -59.97 27.33
N GLU A 22 9.45 -61.05 26.55
CA GLU A 22 10.10 -61.01 25.25
C GLU A 22 9.55 -59.77 24.54
N GLU A 23 10.40 -58.76 24.34
CA GLU A 23 10.09 -57.65 23.45
C GLU A 23 9.71 -58.28 22.12
N LYS A 24 8.39 -58.37 21.86
CA LYS A 24 7.89 -58.87 20.58
C LYS A 24 8.57 -58.07 19.49
N LYS A 25 9.51 -58.69 18.77
CA LYS A 25 10.17 -58.09 17.61
C LYS A 25 9.08 -57.44 16.77
N ILE A 26 9.18 -56.13 16.60
CA ILE A 26 8.30 -55.38 15.71
C ILE A 26 8.61 -55.87 14.31
N THR A 27 7.89 -56.89 13.85
CA THR A 27 7.96 -57.35 12.48
C THR A 27 7.31 -56.29 11.61
N PRO A 28 8.00 -55.76 10.58
CA PRO A 28 7.37 -54.87 9.63
C PRO A 28 6.17 -55.59 9.02
N LEU A 29 5.04 -54.90 8.92
CA LEU A 29 3.85 -55.46 8.30
C LEU A 29 4.19 -55.92 6.88
N SER A 30 3.70 -57.08 6.48
CA SER A 30 3.80 -57.54 5.11
C SER A 30 2.98 -56.62 4.19
N ASP A 31 3.32 -56.56 2.90
CA ASP A 31 2.55 -55.77 1.93
C ASP A 31 1.06 -56.18 1.90
N GLU A 32 0.77 -57.45 2.18
CA GLU A 32 -0.59 -57.98 2.30
C GLU A 32 -1.31 -57.40 3.53
N ASP A 33 -0.66 -57.37 4.70
CA ASP A 33 -1.24 -56.80 5.92
C ASP A 33 -1.52 -55.29 5.76
N ILE A 34 -0.62 -54.58 5.07
CA ILE A 34 -0.78 -53.16 4.73
C ILE A 34 -1.98 -52.96 3.78
N GLN A 35 -2.20 -53.88 2.84
CA GLN A 35 -3.30 -53.82 1.88
C GLN A 35 -4.65 -54.12 2.55
N VAL A 36 -4.69 -55.05 3.51
CA VAL A 36 -5.87 -55.33 4.34
C VAL A 36 -6.19 -54.10 5.20
N LEU A 37 -5.22 -53.49 5.87
CA LEU A 37 -5.43 -52.27 6.67
C LEU A 37 -5.89 -51.07 5.82
N LYS A 38 -5.42 -50.93 4.58
CA LYS A 38 -5.88 -49.89 3.64
C LYS A 38 -7.32 -50.09 3.17
N THR A 39 -7.79 -51.34 3.12
CA THR A 39 -9.17 -51.67 2.72
C THR A 39 -10.13 -51.75 3.91
N TYR A 40 -9.60 -51.94 5.12
CA TYR A 40 -10.37 -51.96 6.37
C TYR A 40 -11.01 -50.58 6.63
N GLY A 41 -12.35 -50.51 6.47
CA GLY A 41 -13.12 -49.27 6.64
C GLY A 41 -13.34 -48.47 5.35
N ALA A 42 -12.82 -48.92 4.20
CA ALA A 42 -13.17 -48.33 2.92
C ALA A 42 -14.57 -48.80 2.50
N ALA A 43 -15.46 -47.86 2.18
CA ALA A 43 -16.76 -48.21 1.61
C ALA A 43 -16.57 -49.04 0.32
N PRO A 44 -17.43 -50.05 0.04
CA PRO A 44 -17.27 -50.93 -1.12
C PRO A 44 -17.09 -50.21 -2.47
N TYR A 45 -17.59 -48.97 -2.58
CA TYR A 45 -17.53 -48.14 -3.79
C TYR A 45 -16.45 -47.06 -3.78
N ALA A 46 -15.65 -46.91 -2.72
CA ALA A 46 -14.69 -45.82 -2.59
C ALA A 46 -13.62 -45.83 -3.70
N ALA A 47 -13.15 -47.02 -4.09
CA ALA A 47 -12.19 -47.17 -5.18
C ALA A 47 -12.82 -46.84 -6.55
N ALA A 48 -14.09 -47.23 -6.75
CA ALA A 48 -14.81 -46.95 -7.98
C ALA A 48 -15.08 -45.45 -8.17
N LEU A 49 -15.45 -44.75 -7.08
CA LEU A 49 -15.66 -43.30 -7.09
C LEU A 49 -14.36 -42.54 -7.40
N LYS A 50 -13.24 -42.89 -6.77
CA LYS A 50 -11.93 -42.27 -7.07
C LYS A 50 -11.51 -42.49 -8.52
N LYS A 51 -11.76 -43.70 -9.06
CA LYS A 51 -11.47 -44.01 -10.46
C LYS A 51 -12.35 -43.19 -11.42
N LEU A 52 -13.63 -43.03 -11.11
CA LEU A 52 -14.55 -42.18 -11.87
C LEU A 52 -14.13 -40.70 -11.84
N GLU A 53 -13.75 -40.16 -10.68
CA GLU A 53 -13.24 -38.79 -10.58
C GLU A 53 -11.98 -38.58 -11.43
N GLN A 54 -11.07 -39.56 -11.44
CA GLN A 54 -9.87 -39.51 -12.28
C GLN A 54 -10.23 -39.55 -13.77
N GLN A 55 -11.15 -40.42 -14.17
CA GLN A 55 -11.64 -40.48 -15.56
C GLN A 55 -12.34 -39.20 -16.01
N ILE A 56 -13.11 -38.56 -15.14
CA ILE A 56 -13.73 -37.26 -15.43
C ILE A 56 -12.65 -36.20 -15.68
N LYS A 57 -11.61 -36.14 -14.84
CA LYS A 57 -10.49 -35.21 -15.02
C LYS A 57 -9.71 -35.46 -16.32
N GLU A 58 -9.41 -36.72 -16.65
CA GLU A 58 -8.74 -37.08 -17.90
C GLU A 58 -9.58 -36.70 -19.13
N LYS A 59 -10.90 -36.94 -19.09
CA LYS A 59 -11.81 -36.52 -20.15
C LYS A 59 -11.88 -35.00 -20.29
N GLN A 60 -11.94 -34.27 -19.17
CA GLN A 60 -11.93 -32.81 -19.18
C GLN A 60 -10.64 -32.26 -19.79
N GLN A 61 -9.48 -32.84 -19.44
CA GLN A 61 -8.20 -32.48 -20.06
C GLN A 61 -8.20 -32.75 -21.56
N SER A 62 -8.65 -33.95 -21.99
CA SER A 62 -8.73 -34.29 -23.42
C SER A 62 -9.66 -33.35 -24.20
N VAL A 63 -10.76 -32.91 -23.59
CA VAL A 63 -11.65 -31.91 -24.18
C VAL A 63 -10.95 -30.55 -24.29
N ASN A 64 -10.27 -30.10 -23.24
CA ASN A 64 -9.54 -28.82 -23.27
C ASN A 64 -8.39 -28.81 -24.29
N GLU A 65 -7.66 -29.93 -24.43
CA GLU A 65 -6.64 -30.08 -25.47
C GLU A 65 -7.23 -29.99 -26.88
N LYS A 66 -8.41 -30.59 -27.10
CA LYS A 66 -9.11 -30.53 -28.39
C LYS A 66 -9.73 -29.17 -28.69
N ILE A 67 -10.19 -28.44 -27.68
CA ILE A 67 -10.68 -27.05 -27.82
C ILE A 67 -9.50 -26.11 -28.17
N GLY A 68 -8.25 -26.58 -28.03
CA GLY A 68 -7.07 -25.76 -28.30
C GLY A 68 -6.80 -24.75 -27.20
N VAL A 69 -7.38 -24.95 -25.99
CA VAL A 69 -6.99 -24.23 -24.77
C VAL A 69 -5.72 -24.87 -24.22
N LYS A 70 -4.67 -24.92 -25.04
CA LYS A 70 -3.32 -24.93 -24.49
C LYS A 70 -2.95 -23.47 -24.37
N GLU A 71 -2.92 -22.98 -23.14
CA GLU A 71 -2.17 -21.76 -22.80
C GLU A 71 -0.75 -22.00 -23.29
N SER A 72 -0.48 -21.55 -24.50
CA SER A 72 0.86 -21.50 -25.02
C SER A 72 1.41 -20.16 -24.57
N ASP A 73 2.64 -20.17 -24.06
CA ASP A 73 3.40 -19.00 -23.61
C ASP A 73 3.62 -17.93 -24.71
N THR A 74 2.97 -18.08 -25.86
CA THR A 74 2.99 -17.17 -27.01
C THR A 74 2.13 -15.92 -26.80
N GLY A 75 1.36 -15.85 -25.71
CA GLY A 75 0.50 -14.70 -25.41
C GLY A 75 -0.74 -14.59 -26.32
N LEU A 76 -1.07 -15.63 -27.08
CA LEU A 76 -2.29 -15.68 -27.89
C LEU A 76 -3.48 -16.04 -26.99
N ALA A 77 -4.49 -15.17 -26.96
CA ALA A 77 -5.75 -15.46 -26.29
C ALA A 77 -6.48 -16.63 -26.99
N PRO A 78 -7.22 -17.45 -26.23
CA PRO A 78 -8.09 -18.48 -26.80
C PRO A 78 -9.02 -17.90 -27.88
N PRO A 79 -9.37 -18.66 -28.95
CA PRO A 79 -10.18 -18.15 -30.05
C PRO A 79 -11.56 -17.58 -29.64
N HIS A 80 -12.12 -18.03 -28.51
CA HIS A 80 -13.38 -17.48 -27.98
C HIS A 80 -13.23 -16.09 -27.35
N LEU A 81 -12.02 -15.73 -26.93
CA LEU A 81 -11.66 -14.42 -26.39
C LEU A 81 -11.08 -13.49 -27.48
N TRP A 82 -11.05 -13.93 -28.76
CA TRP A 82 -10.67 -13.05 -29.86
C TRP A 82 -11.73 -11.97 -30.03
N ASP A 83 -11.32 -10.74 -29.75
CA ASP A 83 -12.15 -9.57 -29.99
C ASP A 83 -12.16 -9.27 -31.50
N VAL A 84 -13.14 -9.86 -32.20
CA VAL A 84 -13.37 -9.65 -33.63
C VAL A 84 -13.59 -8.17 -33.95
N ALA A 85 -14.06 -7.37 -32.99
CA ALA A 85 -14.19 -5.92 -33.17
C ALA A 85 -12.81 -5.24 -33.18
N ALA A 86 -11.89 -5.65 -32.31
CA ALA A 86 -10.51 -5.17 -32.31
C ALA A 86 -9.77 -5.56 -33.61
N ASP A 87 -9.97 -6.77 -34.12
CA ASP A 87 -9.37 -7.19 -35.39
C ASP A 87 -9.96 -6.45 -36.59
N ARG A 88 -11.27 -6.19 -36.58
CA ARG A 88 -11.91 -5.32 -37.58
C ARG A 88 -11.38 -3.88 -37.51
N GLN A 89 -11.15 -3.35 -36.30
CA GLN A 89 -10.51 -2.03 -36.12
C GLN A 89 -9.08 -2.03 -36.67
N ARG A 90 -8.27 -3.07 -36.40
CA ARG A 90 -6.91 -3.20 -36.94
C ARG A 90 -6.89 -3.27 -38.48
N MET A 91 -7.91 -3.88 -39.08
CA MET A 91 -8.06 -3.94 -40.53
C MET A 91 -8.65 -2.65 -41.12
N SER A 92 -9.41 -1.88 -40.34
CA SER A 92 -10.08 -0.65 -40.78
C SER A 92 -9.24 0.61 -40.57
N GLU A 93 -8.45 0.68 -39.51
CA GLU A 93 -7.49 1.77 -39.26
C GLU A 93 -6.18 1.44 -39.95
N GLU A 94 -6.13 1.76 -41.24
CA GLU A 94 -4.92 1.69 -42.02
C GLU A 94 -3.89 2.68 -41.48
N GLN A 95 -2.79 2.11 -40.98
CA GLN A 95 -1.50 2.73 -40.65
C GLN A 95 -1.28 3.20 -39.20
N PRO A 96 -0.16 2.78 -38.59
CA PRO A 96 0.21 3.23 -37.25
C PRO A 96 0.54 4.72 -37.27
N LEU A 97 -0.12 5.49 -36.39
CA LEU A 97 0.20 6.89 -36.16
C LEU A 97 1.60 7.01 -35.55
N GLN A 98 2.41 7.89 -36.12
CA GLN A 98 3.69 8.26 -35.54
C GLN A 98 3.49 9.35 -34.49
N VAL A 99 4.07 9.14 -33.31
CA VAL A 99 3.94 10.11 -32.21
C VAL A 99 4.93 11.26 -32.39
N ALA A 100 4.42 12.48 -32.49
CA ALA A 100 5.19 13.72 -32.54
C ALA A 100 4.80 14.67 -31.40
N ARG A 101 5.61 15.71 -31.17
CA ARG A 101 5.27 16.81 -30.25
C ARG A 101 5.07 18.10 -31.06
N CYS A 102 3.95 18.78 -30.87
CA CYS A 102 3.75 20.13 -31.41
C CYS A 102 4.69 21.09 -30.66
N THR A 103 5.55 21.80 -31.39
CA THR A 103 6.54 22.72 -30.79
C THR A 103 6.12 24.17 -30.89
N LYS A 104 5.46 24.54 -32.00
CA LYS A 104 5.01 25.91 -32.22
C LYS A 104 3.85 25.93 -33.20
N ILE A 105 2.90 26.82 -32.95
CA ILE A 105 1.78 27.09 -33.86
C ILE A 105 2.15 28.35 -34.68
N ILE A 106 2.11 28.24 -36.00
CA ILE A 106 2.30 29.37 -36.92
C ILE A 106 0.91 29.74 -37.43
N GLN A 107 0.36 30.80 -36.86
CA GLN A 107 -0.89 31.39 -37.32
C GLN A 107 -0.60 32.32 -38.50
N ASP A 108 -1.33 32.16 -39.61
CA ASP A 108 -1.31 33.09 -40.72
C ASP A 108 -2.37 34.18 -40.44
N GLU A 109 -1.96 35.46 -40.40
CA GLU A 109 -2.82 36.60 -40.01
C GLU A 109 -4.03 36.84 -40.94
N LYS A 110 -4.11 36.15 -42.08
CA LYS A 110 -5.16 36.36 -43.11
C LYS A 110 -6.20 35.24 -43.21
N ASP A 111 -5.91 34.04 -42.70
CA ASP A 111 -6.79 32.85 -42.78
C ASP A 111 -6.56 31.97 -41.54
N THR A 112 -7.44 32.04 -40.54
CA THR A 112 -7.34 31.23 -39.31
C THR A 112 -7.43 29.72 -39.57
N GLU A 113 -8.10 29.32 -40.67
CA GLU A 113 -8.25 27.92 -41.08
C GLU A 113 -6.96 27.27 -41.60
N LYS A 114 -5.94 28.06 -42.00
CA LYS A 114 -4.66 27.54 -42.51
C LYS A 114 -3.51 27.71 -41.51
N SER A 115 -3.81 27.49 -40.23
CA SER A 115 -2.76 27.42 -39.22
C SER A 115 -1.80 26.27 -39.54
N LYS A 116 -0.50 26.55 -39.60
CA LYS A 116 0.55 25.55 -39.80
C LYS A 116 1.19 25.21 -38.47
N TYR A 117 1.55 23.94 -38.28
CA TYR A 117 2.09 23.46 -37.02
C TYR A 117 3.51 22.96 -37.22
N VAL A 118 4.42 23.31 -36.32
CA VAL A 118 5.77 22.76 -36.33
C VAL A 118 5.81 21.58 -35.37
N ILE A 119 5.91 20.37 -35.92
CA ILE A 119 6.03 19.14 -35.12
C ILE A 119 7.48 18.69 -35.03
N ASN A 120 7.85 18.10 -33.90
CA ASN A 120 9.13 17.44 -33.69
C ASN A 120 8.92 15.93 -33.52
N VAL A 121 9.50 15.14 -34.41
CA VAL A 121 9.47 13.67 -34.35
C VAL A 121 10.78 13.17 -33.75
N LYS A 122 10.70 12.40 -32.65
CA LYS A 122 11.82 12.06 -31.75
C LYS A 122 13.00 11.29 -32.38
N GLN A 123 12.94 10.97 -33.67
CA GLN A 123 13.96 10.20 -34.40
C GLN A 123 14.34 10.79 -35.76
N ILE A 124 13.65 11.83 -36.24
CA ILE A 124 13.77 12.27 -37.64
C ILE A 124 14.19 13.74 -37.69
N ALA A 125 13.22 14.65 -37.63
CA ALA A 125 13.43 16.07 -37.82
C ALA A 125 12.19 16.86 -37.36
N LYS A 126 12.27 18.18 -37.53
CA LYS A 126 11.13 19.09 -37.39
C LYS A 126 10.44 19.22 -38.74
N PHE A 127 9.11 19.11 -38.76
CA PHE A 127 8.30 19.26 -39.97
C PHE A 127 7.25 20.34 -39.77
N VAL A 128 6.95 21.07 -40.84
CA VAL A 128 5.79 21.97 -40.89
C VAL A 128 4.64 21.17 -41.49
N VAL A 129 3.57 21.01 -40.71
CA VAL A 129 2.46 20.13 -41.04
C VAL A 129 1.14 20.87 -41.02
N ASN A 130 0.21 20.37 -41.82
CA ASN A 130 -1.17 20.83 -41.83
C ASN A 130 -2.01 20.02 -40.85
N LEU A 131 -3.14 20.58 -40.46
CA LEU A 131 -4.17 19.92 -39.68
C LEU A 131 -4.88 18.84 -40.52
N GLY A 132 -5.20 17.70 -39.93
CA GLY A 132 -6.05 16.68 -40.55
C GLY A 132 -7.53 16.97 -40.36
N GLU A 133 -8.39 16.23 -41.08
CA GLU A 133 -9.84 16.48 -41.14
C GLU A 133 -10.58 16.20 -39.82
N ARG A 134 -10.00 15.41 -38.91
CA ARG A 134 -10.64 14.97 -37.65
C ARG A 134 -10.43 15.91 -36.46
N VAL A 135 -9.53 16.88 -36.59
CA VAL A 135 -9.09 17.73 -35.47
C VAL A 135 -9.39 19.19 -35.77
N SER A 136 -9.68 19.97 -34.74
CA SER A 136 -9.87 21.42 -34.89
C SER A 136 -8.63 22.19 -34.42
N PRO A 137 -8.36 23.41 -34.93
CA PRO A 137 -7.25 24.23 -34.46
C PRO A 137 -7.28 24.55 -32.96
N THR A 138 -8.46 24.52 -32.34
CA THR A 138 -8.64 24.79 -30.91
C THR A 138 -8.21 23.63 -30.01
N ASP A 139 -8.14 22.41 -30.54
CA ASP A 139 -7.79 21.22 -29.76
C ASP A 139 -6.26 21.01 -29.66
N ILE A 140 -5.47 21.80 -30.39
CA ILE A 140 -4.01 21.66 -30.44
C ILE A 140 -3.34 22.81 -29.70
N GLU A 141 -2.66 22.47 -28.63
CA GLU A 141 -1.83 23.39 -27.87
C GLU A 141 -0.33 23.21 -28.17
N GLU A 142 0.44 24.27 -27.94
CA GLU A 142 1.91 24.19 -28.00
C GLU A 142 2.44 23.25 -26.92
N GLY A 143 3.33 22.33 -27.29
CA GLY A 143 3.88 21.33 -26.38
C GLY A 143 3.11 20.00 -26.32
N MET A 144 1.89 19.95 -26.89
CA MET A 144 1.05 18.75 -26.87
C MET A 144 1.64 17.61 -27.72
N ARG A 145 1.41 16.35 -27.31
CA ARG A 145 1.71 15.19 -28.16
C ARG A 145 0.59 15.03 -29.19
N VAL A 146 0.96 14.74 -30.41
CA VAL A 146 0.02 14.55 -31.52
C VAL A 146 0.38 13.29 -32.29
N GLY A 147 -0.65 12.55 -32.70
CA GLY A 147 -0.56 11.44 -33.62
C GLY A 147 -0.54 11.97 -35.05
N VAL A 148 0.53 11.65 -35.76
CA VAL A 148 0.79 12.15 -37.11
C VAL A 148 0.80 10.97 -38.08
N ASP A 149 0.22 11.15 -39.25
CA ASP A 149 0.34 10.15 -40.32
C ASP A 149 1.80 9.97 -40.76
N ARG A 150 2.24 8.73 -40.98
CA ARG A 150 3.62 8.41 -41.38
C ARG A 150 3.95 8.87 -42.80
N ASN A 151 2.95 8.92 -43.68
CA ASN A 151 3.16 9.24 -45.10
C ASN A 151 2.98 10.73 -45.40
N LYS A 152 1.84 11.30 -45.01
CA LYS A 152 1.51 12.70 -45.34
C LYS A 152 1.97 13.71 -44.28
N TYR A 153 2.45 13.24 -43.12
CA TYR A 153 2.77 14.07 -41.97
C TYR A 153 1.66 15.10 -41.67
N GLN A 154 0.45 14.61 -41.42
CA GLN A 154 -0.70 15.44 -41.03
C GLN A 154 -1.13 15.09 -39.61
N ILE A 155 -1.55 16.07 -38.83
CA ILE A 155 -2.01 15.82 -37.46
C ILE A 155 -3.42 15.22 -37.51
N LEU A 156 -3.58 13.99 -37.02
CA LEU A 156 -4.86 13.28 -37.05
C LEU A 156 -5.57 13.22 -35.71
N LEU A 157 -4.80 13.15 -34.60
CA LEU A 157 -5.36 12.99 -33.27
C LEU A 157 -4.45 13.66 -32.22
N PRO A 158 -4.98 14.50 -31.31
CA PRO A 158 -4.24 14.91 -30.12
C PRO A 158 -4.07 13.71 -29.18
N LEU A 159 -2.85 13.50 -28.71
CA LEU A 159 -2.53 12.45 -27.76
C LEU A 159 -2.37 13.06 -26.36
N PRO A 160 -2.76 12.33 -25.30
CA PRO A 160 -2.52 12.78 -23.95
C PRO A 160 -1.02 13.02 -23.72
N PRO A 161 -0.67 13.96 -22.82
CA PRO A 161 0.72 14.26 -22.48
C PRO A 161 1.43 12.99 -21.99
N LYS A 162 2.75 12.93 -22.20
CA LYS A 162 3.54 11.80 -21.70
C LYS A 162 3.62 11.94 -20.19
N ILE A 163 2.96 11.03 -19.48
CA ILE A 163 3.21 10.82 -18.05
C ILE A 163 4.32 9.76 -17.98
N ASP A 164 5.42 10.02 -17.25
CA ASP A 164 6.43 9.00 -17.07
C ASP A 164 5.84 7.80 -16.29
N ALA A 165 6.13 6.60 -16.78
CA ALA A 165 5.64 5.36 -16.20
C ALA A 165 6.04 5.22 -14.72
N SER A 166 7.21 5.74 -14.35
CA SER A 166 7.69 5.76 -12.96
C SER A 166 6.71 6.51 -12.05
N VAL A 167 6.20 7.67 -12.48
CA VAL A 167 5.26 8.49 -11.69
C VAL A 167 3.88 7.83 -11.62
N THR A 168 3.41 7.20 -12.71
CA THR A 168 2.15 6.44 -12.68
C THR A 168 2.21 5.25 -11.72
N MET A 169 3.36 4.58 -11.61
CA MET A 169 3.53 3.45 -10.68
C MET A 169 3.53 3.88 -9.20
N MET A 170 3.84 5.15 -8.90
CA MET A 170 3.69 5.71 -7.54
C MET A 170 2.24 6.01 -7.18
N THR A 171 1.32 6.00 -8.15
CA THR A 171 -0.10 6.17 -7.84
C THR A 171 -0.64 4.90 -7.20
N VAL A 172 -1.16 5.04 -5.99
CA VAL A 172 -1.87 3.96 -5.32
C VAL A 172 -3.30 4.02 -5.84
N GLU A 173 -3.60 3.23 -6.87
CA GLU A 173 -4.96 3.13 -7.42
C GLU A 173 -5.93 2.42 -6.47
N GLU A 174 -5.43 1.55 -5.58
CA GLU A 174 -6.28 0.81 -4.64
C GLU A 174 -6.40 1.49 -3.28
N LYS A 175 -7.64 1.73 -2.86
CA LYS A 175 -7.98 2.30 -1.55
C LYS A 175 -7.32 1.43 -0.46
N PRO A 176 -6.51 2.02 0.46
CA PRO A 176 -5.97 1.24 1.56
C PRO A 176 -7.10 0.80 2.51
N ASP A 177 -7.10 -0.47 2.92
CA ASP A 177 -8.13 -1.05 3.79
C ASP A 177 -8.17 -0.51 5.23
N VAL A 178 -7.28 0.43 5.58
CA VAL A 178 -7.16 0.94 6.96
C VAL A 178 -8.30 1.92 7.24
N THR A 179 -8.98 1.74 8.36
CA THR A 179 -10.07 2.62 8.79
C THR A 179 -9.67 3.48 9.99
N TYR A 180 -10.44 4.54 10.27
CA TYR A 180 -10.25 5.33 11.50
C TYR A 180 -10.47 4.52 12.78
N GLY A 181 -11.19 3.39 12.71
CA GLY A 181 -11.35 2.47 13.84
C GLY A 181 -10.05 1.79 14.25
N ASP A 182 -9.07 1.73 13.34
CA ASP A 182 -7.76 1.12 13.58
C ASP A 182 -6.75 2.14 14.16
N VAL A 183 -7.09 3.43 14.15
CA VAL A 183 -6.26 4.51 14.71
C VAL A 183 -6.67 4.78 16.15
N GLY A 184 -5.90 4.24 17.10
CA GLY A 184 -6.15 4.40 18.53
C GLY A 184 -5.41 5.59 19.16
N GLY A 185 -6.05 6.24 20.14
CA GLY A 185 -5.39 7.19 21.06
C GLY A 185 -5.11 8.60 20.54
N CYS A 186 -5.35 8.89 19.25
CA CYS A 186 -5.03 10.18 18.62
C CYS A 186 -6.28 10.94 18.16
N LYS A 187 -7.30 11.07 19.00
CA LYS A 187 -8.62 11.63 18.57
C LYS A 187 -8.52 13.09 18.11
N GLU A 188 -7.80 13.93 18.86
CA GLU A 188 -7.65 15.34 18.53
C GLU A 188 -6.83 15.55 17.25
N GLN A 189 -5.76 14.78 17.08
CA GLN A 189 -4.91 14.82 15.89
C GLN A 189 -5.67 14.35 14.66
N VAL A 190 -6.47 13.30 14.80
CA VAL A 190 -7.34 12.80 13.74
C VAL A 190 -8.37 13.85 13.36
N GLU A 191 -9.02 14.51 14.32
CA GLU A 191 -10.02 15.54 14.01
C GLU A 191 -9.39 16.74 13.28
N LYS A 192 -8.24 17.23 13.74
CA LYS A 192 -7.47 18.28 13.03
C LYS A 192 -7.13 17.85 11.60
N LEU A 193 -6.79 16.59 11.37
CA LEU A 193 -6.48 16.08 10.03
C LEU A 193 -7.73 15.99 9.15
N ARG A 194 -8.87 15.59 9.72
CA ARG A 194 -10.17 15.54 9.04
C ARG A 194 -10.65 16.93 8.62
N GLU A 195 -10.44 17.95 9.46
CA GLU A 195 -10.77 19.33 9.12
C GLU A 195 -9.99 19.84 7.91
N VAL A 196 -8.73 19.41 7.75
CA VAL A 196 -7.84 19.89 6.68
C VAL A 196 -8.05 19.15 5.37
N VAL A 197 -8.32 17.85 5.42
CA VAL A 197 -8.37 17.00 4.23
C VAL A 197 -9.80 16.57 3.88
N GLU A 198 -10.55 16.04 4.85
CA GLU A 198 -11.90 15.47 4.61
C GLU A 198 -12.95 16.57 4.38
N MET A 199 -13.04 17.56 5.28
CA MET A 199 -14.08 18.60 5.19
C MET A 199 -14.10 19.40 3.88
N PRO A 200 -12.94 19.85 3.32
CA PRO A 200 -12.95 20.61 2.08
C PRO A 200 -13.26 19.74 0.86
N LEU A 201 -12.98 18.43 0.91
CA LEU A 201 -13.29 17.51 -0.18
C LEU A 201 -14.75 17.07 -0.16
N LEU A 202 -15.31 16.81 1.02
CA LEU A 202 -16.70 16.36 1.17
C LEU A 202 -17.72 17.49 1.04
N SER A 203 -17.39 18.67 1.58
CA SER A 203 -18.34 19.78 1.71
C SER A 203 -17.68 21.14 1.39
N PRO A 204 -17.28 21.37 0.12
CA PRO A 204 -16.66 22.64 -0.28
C PRO A 204 -17.58 23.85 -0.09
N GLU A 205 -18.91 23.65 -0.14
CA GLU A 205 -19.91 24.70 0.04
C GLU A 205 -19.77 25.46 1.37
N ARG A 206 -19.36 24.77 2.44
CA ARG A 206 -19.15 25.40 3.75
C ARG A 206 -18.03 26.46 3.71
N PHE A 207 -16.98 26.20 2.95
CA PHE A 207 -15.85 27.12 2.78
C PHE A 207 -16.23 28.30 1.87
N VAL A 208 -16.96 28.03 0.79
CA VAL A 208 -17.44 29.05 -0.15
C VAL A 208 -18.41 30.01 0.52
N ASN A 209 -19.40 29.50 1.27
CA ASN A 209 -20.38 30.33 1.99
C ASN A 209 -19.75 31.20 3.08
N LEU A 210 -18.71 30.70 3.73
CA LEU A 210 -17.96 31.45 4.74
C LEU A 210 -16.94 32.42 4.11
N GLY A 211 -16.58 32.23 2.84
CA GLY A 211 -15.61 33.05 2.13
C GLY A 211 -14.15 32.81 2.56
N ILE A 212 -13.84 31.61 3.06
CA ILE A 212 -12.48 31.24 3.48
C ILE A 212 -11.87 30.22 2.53
N ASP A 213 -10.59 30.39 2.19
CA ASP A 213 -9.83 29.38 1.48
C ASP A 213 -9.48 28.22 2.42
N PRO A 214 -9.71 26.97 2.01
CA PRO A 214 -9.35 25.82 2.83
C PRO A 214 -7.82 25.68 2.90
N PRO A 215 -7.27 25.20 4.03
CA PRO A 215 -5.83 24.93 4.16
C PRO A 215 -5.37 23.94 3.08
N LYS A 216 -4.19 24.17 2.53
CA LYS A 216 -3.65 23.42 1.38
C LYS A 216 -2.71 22.29 1.80
N GLY A 217 -2.03 22.45 2.94
CA GLY A 217 -1.00 21.52 3.41
C GLY A 217 -1.13 21.14 4.88
N ALA A 218 -0.87 19.86 5.17
CA ALA A 218 -0.72 19.33 6.52
C ALA A 218 0.67 18.69 6.71
N LEU A 219 1.33 18.97 7.83
CA LEU A 219 2.56 18.31 8.27
C LEU A 219 2.26 17.47 9.50
N LEU A 220 2.51 16.17 9.39
CA LEU A 220 2.47 15.18 10.46
C LEU A 220 3.90 14.98 10.97
N TYR A 221 4.18 15.34 12.21
CA TYR A 221 5.49 15.14 12.83
C TYR A 221 5.35 14.48 14.20
N GLY A 222 6.42 13.84 14.68
CA GLY A 222 6.44 13.09 15.92
C GLY A 222 7.46 11.96 15.86
N PRO A 223 7.67 11.20 16.96
CA PRO A 223 8.56 10.06 16.97
C PRO A 223 8.08 8.95 16.02
N PRO A 224 8.97 8.05 15.58
CA PRO A 224 8.58 6.88 14.79
C PRO A 224 7.63 5.98 15.61
N GLY A 225 6.70 5.31 14.92
CA GLY A 225 5.78 4.36 15.58
C GLY A 225 4.54 4.97 16.25
N THR A 226 4.28 6.27 16.09
CA THR A 226 3.04 6.94 16.56
C THR A 226 1.87 6.86 15.57
N GLY A 227 2.05 6.19 14.43
CA GLY A 227 0.95 5.93 13.49
C GLY A 227 0.68 7.04 12.46
N LYS A 228 1.65 7.93 12.19
CA LYS A 228 1.54 8.99 11.14
C LYS A 228 1.11 8.41 9.78
N THR A 229 1.81 7.38 9.29
CA THR A 229 1.49 6.69 8.03
C THR A 229 0.15 5.95 8.09
N LEU A 230 -0.24 5.42 9.27
CA LEU A 230 -1.56 4.78 9.45
C LEU A 230 -2.70 5.81 9.34
N CYS A 231 -2.54 7.00 9.93
CA CYS A 231 -3.52 8.07 9.83
C CYS A 231 -3.70 8.55 8.39
N ALA A 232 -2.59 8.70 7.65
CA ALA A 232 -2.65 9.07 6.23
C ALA A 232 -3.42 8.05 5.38
N ARG A 233 -3.20 6.75 5.63
CA ARG A 233 -3.95 5.67 4.96
C ARG A 233 -5.44 5.68 5.35
N ALA A 234 -5.77 5.94 6.60
CA ALA A 234 -7.16 6.04 7.05
C ALA A 234 -7.91 7.21 6.38
N VAL A 235 -7.24 8.36 6.19
CA VAL A 235 -7.80 9.52 5.45
C VAL A 235 -8.03 9.18 3.99
N ALA A 236 -7.08 8.49 3.36
CA ALA A 236 -7.18 8.08 1.96
C ALA A 236 -8.39 7.15 1.72
N ASN A 237 -8.64 6.21 2.64
CA ASN A 237 -9.78 5.30 2.56
C ASN A 237 -11.13 6.03 2.62
N ARG A 238 -11.23 7.10 3.43
CA ARG A 238 -12.51 7.81 3.64
C ARG A 238 -12.83 8.86 2.59
N THR A 239 -11.82 9.43 1.93
CA THR A 239 -12.00 10.59 1.05
C THR A 239 -12.35 10.24 -0.39
N ASP A 240 -12.31 8.96 -0.79
CA ASP A 240 -12.56 8.47 -2.16
C ASP A 240 -11.81 9.24 -3.28
N ALA A 241 -10.82 10.03 -2.89
CA ALA A 241 -9.98 10.83 -3.78
C ALA A 241 -8.78 10.00 -4.22
N THR A 242 -8.18 10.38 -5.34
CA THR A 242 -6.95 9.70 -5.77
C THR A 242 -5.83 9.96 -4.76
N PHE A 243 -5.27 8.89 -4.21
CA PHE A 243 -4.17 8.95 -3.26
C PHE A 243 -2.85 8.62 -3.96
N ILE A 244 -1.93 9.57 -3.97
CA ILE A 244 -0.57 9.39 -4.50
C ILE A 244 0.36 9.32 -3.31
N ARG A 245 0.96 8.15 -3.08
CA ARG A 245 1.98 7.97 -2.04
C ARG A 245 3.36 8.13 -2.68
N VAL A 246 4.15 9.04 -2.16
CA VAL A 246 5.55 9.19 -2.54
C VAL A 246 6.41 9.01 -1.31
N ILE A 247 7.42 8.17 -1.43
CA ILE A 247 8.44 8.03 -0.39
C ILE A 247 9.56 9.02 -0.73
N GLY A 248 10.00 9.85 0.23
CA GLY A 248 10.99 10.89 0.00
C GLY A 248 12.29 10.37 -0.63
N SER A 249 12.69 9.14 -0.30
CA SER A 249 13.87 8.49 -0.87
C SER A 249 13.72 8.13 -2.36
N GLU A 250 12.51 7.95 -2.89
CA GLU A 250 12.28 7.66 -4.33
C GLU A 250 12.57 8.87 -5.22
N LEU A 251 12.51 10.08 -4.66
CA LEU A 251 12.80 11.31 -5.38
C LEU A 251 14.31 11.54 -5.58
N VAL A 252 15.16 10.81 -4.85
CA VAL A 252 16.62 10.88 -4.99
C VAL A 252 17.06 9.92 -6.09
N GLN A 253 17.44 10.47 -7.25
CA GLN A 253 17.84 9.71 -8.43
C GLN A 253 19.32 9.89 -8.75
N LYS A 254 19.90 8.90 -9.46
CA LYS A 254 21.32 8.92 -9.86
C LYS A 254 21.62 10.01 -10.89
N TYR A 255 20.65 10.36 -11.73
CA TYR A 255 20.83 11.35 -12.79
C TYR A 255 20.42 12.74 -12.31
N VAL A 256 21.32 13.71 -12.55
CA VAL A 256 21.12 15.11 -12.18
C VAL A 256 19.89 15.70 -12.87
N GLY A 257 18.99 16.28 -12.09
CA GLY A 257 17.74 16.88 -12.53
C GLY A 257 16.59 15.90 -12.77
N GLU A 258 16.79 14.59 -12.60
CA GLU A 258 15.71 13.61 -12.77
C GLU A 258 14.70 13.67 -11.63
N GLY A 259 15.15 13.86 -10.38
CA GLY A 259 14.27 14.03 -9.22
C GLY A 259 13.37 15.26 -9.36
N ALA A 260 13.94 16.39 -9.80
CA ALA A 260 13.17 17.61 -10.08
C ALA A 260 12.15 17.41 -11.22
N ARG A 261 12.51 16.68 -12.30
CA ARG A 261 11.56 16.34 -13.37
C ARG A 261 10.40 15.51 -12.84
N MET A 262 10.69 14.51 -12.01
CA MET A 262 9.69 13.63 -11.40
C MET A 262 8.69 14.41 -10.54
N VAL A 263 9.15 15.37 -9.74
CA VAL A 263 8.26 16.25 -8.95
C VAL A 263 7.35 17.08 -9.86
N ARG A 264 7.85 17.65 -10.95
CA ARG A 264 7.01 18.40 -11.91
C ARG A 264 5.91 17.53 -12.51
N GLU A 265 6.29 16.38 -13.03
CA GLU A 265 5.36 15.45 -13.66
C GLU A 265 4.32 14.91 -12.67
N LEU A 266 4.70 14.72 -11.40
CA LEU A 266 3.77 14.34 -10.34
C LEU A 266 2.71 15.41 -10.11
N PHE A 267 3.10 16.69 -10.01
CA PHE A 267 2.14 17.76 -9.83
C PHE A 267 1.29 17.98 -11.08
N GLU A 268 1.85 17.82 -12.27
CA GLU A 268 1.09 17.88 -13.53
C GLU A 268 0.05 16.76 -13.58
N MET A 269 0.43 15.53 -13.25
CA MET A 269 -0.51 14.41 -13.13
C MET A 269 -1.58 14.67 -12.06
N ALA A 270 -1.22 15.23 -10.91
CA ALA A 270 -2.17 15.56 -9.86
C ALA A 270 -3.16 16.66 -10.29
N ARG A 271 -2.73 17.64 -11.10
CA ARG A 271 -3.59 18.69 -11.68
C ARG A 271 -4.59 18.15 -12.68
N THR A 272 -4.28 17.09 -13.41
CA THR A 272 -5.25 16.44 -14.32
C THR A 272 -6.42 15.77 -13.58
N LYS A 273 -6.24 15.48 -12.28
CA LYS A 273 -7.25 14.82 -11.44
C LYS A 273 -8.11 15.87 -10.72
N LYS A 274 -9.42 15.63 -10.65
CA LYS A 274 -10.38 16.57 -10.02
C LYS A 274 -10.16 16.75 -8.52
N ALA A 275 -9.79 15.69 -7.81
CA ALA A 275 -9.47 15.71 -6.37
C ALA A 275 -8.33 14.72 -6.12
N CYS A 276 -7.22 15.22 -5.59
CA CYS A 276 -6.02 14.41 -5.39
C CYS A 276 -5.36 14.74 -4.05
N ILE A 277 -4.95 13.70 -3.34
CA ILE A 277 -4.16 13.80 -2.11
C ILE A 277 -2.76 13.28 -2.43
N ILE A 278 -1.76 14.13 -2.27
CA ILE A 278 -0.35 13.76 -2.40
C ILE A 278 0.20 13.58 -0.99
N PHE A 279 0.62 12.36 -0.66
CA PHE A 279 1.24 12.03 0.62
C PHE A 279 2.73 11.77 0.44
N PHE A 280 3.55 12.67 0.97
CA PHE A 280 4.99 12.54 1.05
C PHE A 280 5.37 11.92 2.40
N ASP A 281 5.84 10.68 2.36
CA ASP A 281 6.39 9.95 3.51
C ASP A 281 7.91 10.19 3.61
N GLU A 282 8.46 10.26 4.82
CA GLU A 282 9.91 10.42 5.05
C GLU A 282 10.53 11.60 4.25
N ILE A 283 9.88 12.76 4.29
CA ILE A 283 10.37 13.95 3.58
C ILE A 283 11.71 14.46 4.12
N ASP A 284 12.13 14.03 5.30
CA ASP A 284 13.46 14.32 5.85
C ASP A 284 14.62 13.79 5.00
N ALA A 285 14.38 12.80 4.12
CA ALA A 285 15.37 12.34 3.14
C ALA A 285 15.71 13.39 2.06
N ILE A 286 14.76 14.26 1.71
CA ILE A 286 14.93 15.30 0.67
C ILE A 286 14.86 16.73 1.20
N GLY A 287 14.29 16.92 2.38
CA GLY A 287 14.01 18.22 2.98
C GLY A 287 15.16 18.79 3.78
N GLY A 288 16.35 18.20 3.70
CA GLY A 288 17.53 18.58 4.48
C GLY A 288 17.85 20.07 4.35
N ALA A 289 18.06 20.73 5.49
CA ALA A 289 18.48 22.12 5.55
C ALA A 289 19.79 22.34 4.77
N ARG A 290 19.95 23.53 4.22
CA ARG A 290 21.11 23.92 3.41
C ARG A 290 22.37 23.89 4.28
N PHE A 291 23.19 22.86 4.10
CA PHE A 291 24.56 22.86 4.62
C PHE A 291 25.49 23.09 3.43
N ASP A 292 26.20 24.22 3.48
CA ASP A 292 27.23 24.60 2.51
C ASP A 292 28.53 23.88 2.90
N ASP A 293 28.52 22.55 2.80
CA ASP A 293 29.75 21.77 2.88
C ASP A 293 30.09 21.40 1.43
N GLY A 294 31.19 21.95 0.91
CA GLY A 294 31.51 22.06 -0.53
C GLY A 294 31.63 20.76 -1.35
N ALA A 295 31.08 19.65 -0.88
CA ALA A 295 30.89 18.41 -1.61
C ALA A 295 29.54 18.45 -2.37
N GLY A 296 29.61 18.53 -3.71
CA GLY A 296 28.45 18.74 -4.59
C GLY A 296 27.37 17.65 -4.64
N GLY A 297 27.31 16.71 -3.68
CA GLY A 297 26.28 15.68 -3.58
C GLY A 297 24.91 16.22 -3.14
N ASP A 298 24.89 17.17 -2.22
CA ASP A 298 23.63 17.71 -1.66
C ASP A 298 22.90 18.66 -2.62
N ASN A 299 23.59 19.16 -3.65
CA ASN A 299 23.03 20.08 -4.63
C ASN A 299 21.85 19.47 -5.41
N GLU A 300 21.83 18.15 -5.65
CA GLU A 300 20.74 17.48 -6.36
C GLU A 300 19.49 17.33 -5.50
N VAL A 301 19.69 16.97 -4.22
CA VAL A 301 18.61 16.87 -3.24
C VAL A 301 17.96 18.24 -3.03
N GLN A 302 18.79 19.28 -2.88
CA GLN A 302 18.33 20.67 -2.77
C GLN A 302 17.56 21.13 -4.01
N ARG A 303 18.01 20.78 -5.22
CA ARG A 303 17.31 21.12 -6.46
C ARG A 303 15.91 20.50 -6.50
N THR A 304 15.80 19.24 -6.10
CA THR A 304 14.50 18.53 -6.03
C THR A 304 13.58 19.14 -4.98
N MET A 305 14.12 19.54 -3.83
CA MET A 305 13.38 20.24 -2.78
C MET A 305 12.90 21.64 -3.22
N LEU A 306 13.75 22.42 -3.89
CA LEU A 306 13.39 23.73 -4.43
C LEU A 306 12.31 23.63 -5.49
N GLU A 307 12.37 22.59 -6.33
CA GLU A 307 11.32 22.32 -7.30
C GLU A 307 9.99 21.98 -6.60
N LEU A 308 10.02 21.13 -5.57
CA LEU A 308 8.84 20.84 -4.75
C LEU A 308 8.25 22.13 -4.16
N ILE A 309 9.08 22.96 -3.53
CA ILE A 309 8.70 24.28 -3.01
C ILE A 309 8.02 25.14 -4.10
N THR A 310 8.60 25.19 -5.30
CA THR A 310 8.09 25.99 -6.40
C THR A 310 6.72 25.49 -6.88
N GLN A 311 6.52 24.16 -6.90
CA GLN A 311 5.21 23.57 -7.20
C GLN A 311 4.18 23.77 -6.06
N LEU A 312 4.64 23.92 -4.81
CA LEU A 312 3.75 24.26 -3.68
C LEU A 312 3.32 25.73 -3.70
N ASP A 313 4.15 26.64 -4.20
CA ASP A 313 3.89 28.09 -4.22
C ASP A 313 3.30 28.60 -5.53
N GLY A 314 3.35 27.79 -6.60
CA GLY A 314 3.10 28.21 -7.97
C GLY A 314 1.96 29.22 -8.14
N PHE A 315 2.14 30.15 -9.08
CA PHE A 315 1.22 31.26 -9.35
C PHE A 315 -0.20 30.79 -9.73
N ASP A 316 -0.35 29.58 -10.23
CA ASP A 316 -1.65 28.99 -10.52
C ASP A 316 -2.36 28.53 -9.24
N ALA A 317 -3.66 28.81 -9.14
CA ALA A 317 -4.48 28.23 -8.09
C ALA A 317 -4.37 26.69 -8.15
N ARG A 318 -3.86 26.09 -7.06
CA ARG A 318 -3.51 24.66 -6.94
C ARG A 318 -4.71 23.69 -7.04
N GLY A 319 -5.88 24.17 -7.47
CA GLY A 319 -7.12 23.41 -7.54
C GLY A 319 -7.43 22.69 -6.23
N ASN A 320 -8.03 21.50 -6.34
CA ASN A 320 -8.34 20.61 -5.23
C ASN A 320 -7.21 19.59 -4.97
N ILE A 321 -5.96 20.05 -4.97
CA ILE A 321 -4.80 19.23 -4.59
C ILE A 321 -4.49 19.49 -3.12
N LYS A 322 -4.54 18.44 -2.30
CA LYS A 322 -4.15 18.49 -0.89
C LYS A 322 -2.81 17.79 -0.70
N VAL A 323 -1.89 18.42 0.02
CA VAL A 323 -0.57 17.85 0.27
C VAL A 323 -0.42 17.51 1.75
N MET A 324 0.03 16.29 2.01
CA MET A 324 0.33 15.78 3.34
C MET A 324 1.80 15.41 3.40
N PHE A 325 2.49 15.89 4.42
CA PHE A 325 3.89 15.58 4.69
C PHE A 325 3.98 14.77 5.98
N ALA A 326 4.78 13.72 5.99
CA ALA A 326 5.15 13.00 7.21
C ALA A 326 6.66 13.09 7.43
N THR A 327 7.07 13.49 8.63
CA THR A 327 8.47 13.52 9.04
C THR A 327 8.64 12.94 10.44
N ASN A 328 9.81 12.36 10.70
CA ASN A 328 10.22 11.97 12.05
C ASN A 328 11.07 13.06 12.74
N ARG A 329 11.64 13.97 11.96
CA ARG A 329 12.54 15.04 12.42
C ARG A 329 12.12 16.35 11.77
N PRO A 330 11.27 17.16 12.42
CA PRO A 330 10.89 18.45 11.87
C PRO A 330 12.06 19.45 11.84
N SER A 331 13.08 19.25 12.69
CA SER A 331 14.26 20.13 12.78
C SER A 331 15.17 20.10 11.56
N THR A 332 15.15 19.02 10.77
CA THR A 332 15.99 18.89 9.56
C THR A 332 15.38 19.55 8.35
N LEU A 333 14.10 19.94 8.41
CA LEU A 333 13.37 20.51 7.29
C LEU A 333 13.80 21.96 7.00
N ASP A 334 13.92 22.31 5.72
CA ASP A 334 14.16 23.70 5.30
C ASP A 334 13.06 24.63 5.87
N PRO A 335 13.43 25.70 6.60
CA PRO A 335 12.50 26.74 7.04
C PRO A 335 11.60 27.29 5.93
N ALA A 336 12.05 27.25 4.67
CA ALA A 336 11.24 27.64 3.53
C ALA A 336 9.97 26.77 3.38
N LEU A 337 10.06 25.45 3.58
CA LEU A 337 8.89 24.56 3.54
C LEU A 337 7.92 24.84 4.69
N MET A 338 8.46 25.22 5.86
CA MET A 338 7.69 25.46 7.10
C MET A 338 6.89 26.77 7.11
N ARG A 339 6.99 27.58 6.05
CA ARG A 339 6.29 28.85 5.89
C ARG A 339 4.78 28.62 5.66
N PRO A 340 3.89 29.37 6.37
CA PRO A 340 2.46 29.36 6.11
C PRO A 340 2.13 29.71 4.65
N GLY A 341 1.11 29.07 4.07
CA GLY A 341 0.78 29.13 2.63
C GLY A 341 1.20 27.87 1.86
N ARG A 342 2.22 27.15 2.36
CA ARG A 342 2.66 25.83 1.85
C ARG A 342 2.21 24.72 2.78
N ILE A 343 2.63 24.83 4.05
CA ILE A 343 2.26 23.97 5.16
C ILE A 343 1.48 24.82 6.16
N ASP A 344 0.16 24.74 6.09
CA ASP A 344 -0.72 25.57 6.91
C ASP A 344 -0.95 24.96 8.29
N ARG A 345 -1.08 23.64 8.36
CA ARG A 345 -1.39 22.92 9.59
C ARG A 345 -0.25 21.99 9.98
N LYS A 346 0.24 22.17 11.20
CA LYS A 346 1.25 21.33 11.83
C LYS A 346 0.55 20.49 12.89
N ILE A 347 0.55 19.18 12.71
CA ILE A 347 -0.11 18.21 13.58
C ILE A 347 0.97 17.37 14.25
N GLU A 348 1.08 17.57 15.56
CA GLU A 348 1.99 16.83 16.40
C GLU A 348 1.39 15.48 16.82
N PHE A 349 2.14 14.42 16.59
CA PHE A 349 1.85 13.08 17.09
C PHE A 349 2.72 12.83 18.31
N SER A 350 2.17 13.11 19.48
CA SER A 350 2.77 12.77 20.76
C SER A 350 2.59 11.28 21.08
N LEU A 351 3.24 10.84 22.16
CA LEU A 351 3.01 9.52 22.71
C LEU A 351 1.57 9.42 23.25
N PRO A 352 0.91 8.26 23.11
CA PRO A 352 -0.47 8.09 23.55
C PRO A 352 -0.60 8.15 25.08
N ASP A 353 -1.67 8.79 25.54
CA ASP A 353 -2.09 8.82 26.95
C ASP A 353 -2.49 7.43 27.46
N LEU A 354 -2.70 7.29 28.77
CA LEU A 354 -3.09 6.02 29.39
C LEU A 354 -4.35 5.41 28.73
N GLU A 355 -5.38 6.23 28.51
CA GLU A 355 -6.58 5.82 27.79
C GLU A 355 -6.30 5.47 26.33
N GLY A 356 -5.43 6.25 25.67
CA GLY A 356 -4.99 6.00 24.30
C GLY A 356 -4.31 4.65 24.16
N ARG A 357 -3.41 4.30 25.08
CA ARG A 357 -2.71 3.01 25.12
C ARG A 357 -3.68 1.85 25.34
N ALA A 358 -4.63 2.01 26.27
CA ALA A 358 -5.67 0.99 26.48
C ALA A 358 -6.51 0.77 25.22
N ASN A 359 -6.85 1.84 24.49
CA ASN A 359 -7.58 1.73 23.23
C ASN A 359 -6.78 1.04 22.13
N ILE A 360 -5.48 1.36 21.98
CA ILE A 360 -4.60 0.70 21.01
C ILE A 360 -4.48 -0.80 21.30
N LEU A 361 -4.31 -1.17 22.58
CA LEU A 361 -4.27 -2.58 22.99
C LEU A 361 -5.59 -3.30 22.66
N ARG A 362 -6.74 -2.67 22.90
CA ARG A 362 -8.06 -3.24 22.55
C ARG A 362 -8.23 -3.43 21.04
N ILE A 363 -7.79 -2.48 20.22
CA ILE A 363 -7.85 -2.57 18.76
C ILE A 363 -7.06 -3.79 18.27
N HIS A 364 -5.80 -3.92 18.72
CA HIS A 364 -4.96 -5.05 18.33
C HIS A 364 -5.39 -6.37 18.95
N ALA A 365 -6.02 -6.36 20.12
CA ALA A 365 -6.57 -7.56 20.75
C ALA A 365 -7.87 -8.04 20.09
N LYS A 366 -8.59 -7.19 19.35
CA LYS A 366 -9.87 -7.55 18.70
C LYS A 366 -9.72 -8.70 17.69
N SER A 367 -8.56 -8.78 17.02
CA SER A 367 -8.26 -9.87 16.09
C SER A 367 -7.73 -11.13 16.79
N MET A 368 -7.39 -11.05 18.07
CA MET A 368 -6.80 -12.13 18.84
C MET A 368 -7.84 -12.86 19.69
N SER A 369 -7.61 -14.15 19.95
CA SER A 369 -8.39 -14.92 20.93
C SER A 369 -7.89 -14.60 22.34
N VAL A 370 -8.58 -13.70 23.01
CA VAL A 370 -8.26 -13.23 24.37
C VAL A 370 -9.32 -13.66 25.38
N GLU A 371 -8.89 -13.83 26.63
CA GLU A 371 -9.79 -14.02 27.76
C GLU A 371 -10.68 -12.78 27.97
N ARG A 372 -11.92 -12.98 28.45
CA ARG A 372 -12.89 -11.89 28.62
C ARG A 372 -12.51 -10.94 29.77
N ASP A 373 -11.82 -11.46 30.78
CA ASP A 373 -11.54 -10.74 32.04
C ASP A 373 -10.19 -10.01 32.01
N ILE A 374 -9.64 -9.70 30.83
CA ILE A 374 -8.39 -8.95 30.72
C ILE A 374 -8.59 -7.46 31.02
N ARG A 375 -7.84 -6.97 32.00
CA ARG A 375 -7.85 -5.56 32.39
C ARG A 375 -6.82 -4.77 31.59
N TRP A 376 -7.26 -4.20 30.47
CA TRP A 376 -6.42 -3.36 29.60
C TRP A 376 -5.84 -2.13 30.31
N GLU A 377 -6.55 -1.60 31.31
CA GLU A 377 -6.10 -0.47 32.13
C GLU A 377 -4.84 -0.82 32.94
N LEU A 378 -4.79 -2.03 33.51
CA LEU A 378 -3.61 -2.51 34.26
C LEU A 378 -2.40 -2.58 33.33
N ILE A 379 -2.57 -3.21 32.17
CA ILE A 379 -1.50 -3.38 31.17
C ILE A 379 -1.02 -2.02 30.66
N SER A 380 -1.94 -1.10 30.38
CA SER A 380 -1.61 0.26 29.89
C SER A 380 -0.80 1.09 30.89
N ARG A 381 -0.98 0.85 32.20
CA ARG A 381 -0.20 1.50 33.28
C ARG A 381 1.22 0.96 33.37
N LEU A 382 1.44 -0.31 33.00
CA LEU A 382 2.76 -0.95 32.96
C LEU A 382 3.57 -0.60 31.71
N CYS A 383 2.96 0.06 30.72
CA CYS A 383 3.60 0.54 29.50
C CYS A 383 3.74 2.08 29.53
N PRO A 384 4.66 2.67 30.32
CA PRO A 384 4.89 4.11 30.29
C PRO A 384 5.60 4.51 28.99
N ASN A 385 5.23 5.68 28.45
CA ASN A 385 5.88 6.32 27.29
C ASN A 385 6.07 5.39 26.07
N SER A 386 5.17 4.42 25.88
CA SER A 386 5.27 3.45 24.81
C SER A 386 4.62 3.94 23.52
N THR A 387 5.23 3.62 22.39
CA THR A 387 4.67 3.95 21.07
C THR A 387 3.57 2.97 20.67
N GLY A 388 2.71 3.35 19.71
CA GLY A 388 1.68 2.44 19.19
C GLY A 388 2.28 1.18 18.55
N ALA A 389 3.46 1.30 17.93
CA ALA A 389 4.20 0.17 17.38
C ALA A 389 4.69 -0.80 18.47
N GLU A 390 5.16 -0.30 19.61
CA GLU A 390 5.54 -1.14 20.76
C GLU A 390 4.33 -1.85 21.36
N LEU A 391 3.18 -1.17 21.50
CA LEU A 391 1.94 -1.78 21.99
C LEU A 391 1.45 -2.90 21.07
N ARG A 392 1.55 -2.72 19.75
CA ARG A 392 1.30 -3.80 18.78
C ARG A 392 2.25 -4.99 18.98
N SER A 393 3.51 -4.70 19.29
CA SER A 393 4.52 -5.72 19.55
C SER A 393 4.24 -6.48 20.84
N VAL A 394 3.77 -5.80 21.89
CA VAL A 394 3.28 -6.42 23.14
C VAL A 394 2.13 -7.39 22.87
N CYS A 395 1.13 -7.00 22.07
CA CYS A 395 0.04 -7.91 21.69
C CYS A 395 0.56 -9.14 20.93
N THR A 396 1.49 -8.94 19.99
CA THR A 396 2.06 -10.03 19.19
C THR A 396 2.85 -11.01 20.07
N GLU A 397 3.65 -10.50 21.01
CA GLU A 397 4.44 -11.30 21.95
C GLU A 397 3.56 -12.04 22.97
N ALA A 398 2.47 -11.44 23.43
CA ALA A 398 1.48 -12.12 24.28
C ALA A 398 0.88 -13.34 23.55
N GLY A 399 0.59 -13.21 22.25
CA GLY A 399 0.19 -14.33 21.40
C GLY A 399 1.26 -15.41 21.30
N MET A 400 2.53 -15.02 21.15
CA MET A 400 3.66 -15.97 21.09
C MET A 400 3.84 -16.75 22.40
N PHE A 401 3.64 -16.13 23.56
CA PHE A 401 3.66 -16.84 24.85
C PHE A 401 2.53 -17.86 24.96
N ALA A 402 1.32 -17.50 24.52
CA ALA A 402 0.19 -18.43 24.49
C ALA A 402 0.48 -19.64 23.58
N ILE A 403 1.05 -19.40 22.38
CA ILE A 403 1.43 -20.46 21.43
C ILE A 403 2.52 -21.37 22.01
N ARG A 404 3.57 -20.81 22.64
CA ARG A 404 4.63 -21.60 23.30
C ARG A 404 4.09 -22.48 24.42
N ALA A 405 3.10 -21.99 25.14
CA ALA A 405 2.40 -22.75 26.18
C ALA A 405 1.33 -23.71 25.64
N ARG A 406 1.22 -23.87 24.30
CA ARG A 406 0.21 -24.68 23.61
C ARG A 406 -1.24 -24.33 23.99
N ARG A 407 -1.49 -23.07 24.34
CA ARG A 407 -2.82 -22.54 24.67
C ARG A 407 -3.43 -21.85 23.45
N LYS A 408 -4.76 -21.93 23.33
CA LYS A 408 -5.52 -21.29 22.24
C LYS A 408 -5.99 -19.86 22.58
N VAL A 409 -5.93 -19.49 23.85
CA VAL A 409 -6.40 -18.19 24.37
C VAL A 409 -5.26 -17.53 25.15
N ALA A 410 -5.05 -16.23 24.90
CA ALA A 410 -4.10 -15.41 25.64
C ALA A 410 -4.71 -14.95 26.97
N THR A 411 -3.95 -15.08 28.05
CA THR A 411 -4.35 -14.71 29.42
C THR A 411 -3.70 -13.42 29.86
N GLU A 412 -4.20 -12.78 30.93
CA GLU A 412 -3.60 -11.56 31.50
C GLU A 412 -2.11 -11.76 31.84
N LYS A 413 -1.71 -12.96 32.31
CA LYS A 413 -0.30 -13.30 32.61
C LYS A 413 0.62 -13.28 31.40
N ASP A 414 0.10 -13.61 30.21
CA ASP A 414 0.88 -13.57 28.97
C ASP A 414 1.17 -12.13 28.56
N PHE A 415 0.19 -11.24 28.72
CA PHE A 415 0.37 -9.81 28.49
C PHE A 415 1.37 -9.21 29.48
N LEU A 416 1.33 -9.59 30.76
CA LEU A 416 2.31 -9.13 31.74
C LEU A 416 3.74 -9.57 31.37
N SER A 417 3.91 -10.84 30.98
CA SER A 417 5.20 -11.37 30.50
C SER A 417 5.67 -10.68 29.21
N ALA A 418 4.74 -10.37 28.30
CA ALA A 418 5.02 -9.67 27.06
C ALA A 418 5.45 -8.22 27.29
N VAL A 419 4.77 -7.50 28.20
CA VAL A 419 5.17 -6.15 28.60
C VAL A 419 6.57 -6.15 29.19
N ASP A 420 6.88 -7.10 30.08
CA ASP A 420 8.21 -7.19 30.69
C ASP A 420 9.30 -7.42 29.62
N LYS A 421 9.06 -8.36 28.71
CA LYS A 421 9.99 -8.68 27.63
C LYS A 421 10.18 -7.51 26.65
N VAL A 422 9.09 -6.90 26.17
CA VAL A 422 9.14 -5.86 25.14
C VAL A 422 9.59 -4.53 25.74
N ILE A 423 8.96 -4.07 26.81
CA ILE A 423 9.24 -2.74 27.38
C ILE A 423 10.58 -2.74 28.10
N LYS A 424 10.83 -3.69 29.03
CA LYS A 424 12.11 -3.70 29.76
C LYS A 424 13.27 -4.23 28.91
N GLY A 425 13.01 -5.21 28.04
CA GLY A 425 14.03 -5.77 27.16
C GLY A 425 14.47 -4.77 26.07
N ASN A 426 13.53 -4.05 25.45
CA ASN A 426 13.84 -3.09 24.39
C ASN A 426 14.20 -1.69 24.92
N LEU A 427 14.17 -1.46 26.23
CA LEU A 427 14.58 -0.19 26.82
C LEU A 427 16.00 0.24 26.39
N LYS A 428 16.88 -0.75 26.13
CA LYS A 428 18.24 -0.54 25.60
C LYS A 428 18.28 0.01 24.18
N PHE A 429 17.26 -0.25 23.37
CA PHE A 429 17.18 0.13 21.95
C PHE A 429 16.06 1.16 21.71
N ASN A 430 15.57 1.81 22.77
CA ASN A 430 14.42 2.69 22.68
C ASN A 430 14.76 3.94 21.86
N SER A 431 14.22 4.00 20.63
CA SER A 431 14.34 5.15 19.74
C SER A 431 13.55 6.36 20.24
N THR A 432 12.57 6.17 21.11
CA THR A 432 11.71 7.26 21.61
C THR A 432 12.53 8.36 22.28
N ALA A 433 13.53 8.01 23.11
CA ALA A 433 14.31 8.99 23.86
C ALA A 433 15.17 9.92 22.96
N THR A 434 15.69 9.41 21.85
CA THR A 434 16.50 10.21 20.91
C THR A 434 15.61 11.06 20.01
N TYR A 435 14.49 10.50 19.52
CA TYR A 435 13.58 11.24 18.64
C TYR A 435 12.73 12.28 19.37
N MET A 436 12.52 12.13 20.67
CA MET A 436 11.81 13.12 21.51
C MET A 436 12.62 14.40 21.74
N GLN A 437 13.92 14.43 21.38
CA GLN A 437 14.70 15.67 21.40
C GLN A 437 14.41 16.58 20.19
N TYR A 438 13.85 16.02 19.12
CA TYR A 438 13.61 16.73 17.86
C TYR A 438 12.14 17.13 17.65
N ASN A 439 11.24 16.56 18.44
CA ASN A 439 9.79 16.82 18.40
C ASN A 439 9.42 17.59 19.64
#